data_AF-L7MS11-F1
#
_entry.id   AF-L7MS11-F1
#
_cell.length_a   1.000
_cell.length_b   1.000
_cell.length_c   1.000
_cell.angle_alpha   90.00
_cell.angle_beta   90.00
_cell.angle_gamma   90.00
#
_symmetry.space_group_name_H-M   'P 1'
#
loop_
_entity.id
_entity.type
_entity.pdbx_description
1 polymer ?
#
loop_
_entity_poly.entity_id
_entity_poly.type
_entity_poly.pdbx_seq_one_letter_code
_entity_poly.pdbx_strand_id
1 'polypeptide(L)'
;LQKLAPFLKMYGEYVKGFDNAMELVKNMTERIPQFKSVVEEIQKQKICGSLTLQHHMLEPVQRIPRYEMLLKDYLRKLPADSLDWNDAKKKLSKLKGRMKIYEVEMESLEIISTAASHSNSAIRKMENLKKLLEIYEMLGEEEDIVNPSNELIKEGQILKLAARNTSAQERYLFLFNNMLLYCVPRFSLVGSKFTVRTRVGIDGMKILETHNEEYPHTFQVSGKERTLELQASSEQDKEEWIKALQETIDAFHQRHETFRNAIAKDNDIHSEVSTAELGKRAPRWIRDNEVTMCMNARVFQCT
;
A
#
# COMPACT_ATOMS: atom_id res chain seq x y z
N LEU A 1 19.74 10.52 28.77
CA LEU A 1 20.57 9.49 28.10
C LEU A 1 21.48 8.69 29.04
N GLN A 2 21.99 9.23 30.15
CA GLN A 2 22.72 8.42 31.16
C GLN A 2 21.87 7.26 31.72
N LYS A 3 20.56 7.49 31.91
CA LYS A 3 19.59 6.45 32.32
C LYS A 3 19.29 5.37 31.27
N LEU A 4 19.75 5.54 30.01
CA LEU A 4 19.49 4.59 28.90
C LEU A 4 20.65 3.62 28.65
N ALA A 5 21.76 3.76 29.39
CA ALA A 5 22.96 2.92 29.20
C ALA A 5 22.71 1.41 29.43
N PRO A 6 21.95 0.98 30.46
CA PRO A 6 21.66 -0.45 30.65
C PRO A 6 20.79 -1.03 29.53
N PHE A 7 19.85 -0.24 29.00
CA PHE A 7 18.95 -0.65 27.93
C PHE A 7 19.70 -0.97 26.64
N LEU A 8 20.71 -0.16 26.27
CA LEU A 8 21.51 -0.40 25.07
C LEU A 8 22.39 -1.66 25.15
N LYS A 9 22.72 -2.13 26.36
CA LYS A 9 23.43 -3.41 26.55
C LYS A 9 22.52 -4.60 26.24
N MET A 10 21.26 -4.56 26.70
CA MET A 10 20.26 -5.58 26.35
C MET A 10 19.96 -5.61 24.85
N TYR A 11 19.97 -4.45 24.17
CA TYR A 11 19.87 -4.39 22.71
C TYR A 11 21.02 -5.09 22.02
N GLY A 12 22.25 -4.94 22.52
CA GLY A 12 23.41 -5.63 21.97
C GLY A 12 23.30 -7.15 22.05
N GLU A 13 22.80 -7.66 23.18
CA GLU A 13 22.55 -9.10 23.34
C GLU A 13 21.44 -9.60 22.42
N TYR A 14 20.39 -8.80 22.21
CA TYR A 14 19.32 -9.11 21.25
C TYR A 14 19.84 -9.19 19.81
N VAL A 15 20.58 -8.17 19.35
CA VAL A 15 21.14 -8.11 18.00
C VAL A 15 22.10 -9.27 17.76
N LYS A 16 23.00 -9.54 18.71
CA LYS A 16 23.94 -10.66 18.64
C LYS A 16 23.27 -12.03 18.55
N GLY A 17 22.12 -12.20 19.20
CA GLY A 17 21.35 -13.44 19.18
C GLY A 17 20.35 -13.56 18.02
N PHE A 18 20.20 -12.51 17.20
CA PHE A 18 19.10 -12.39 16.25
C PHE A 18 19.13 -13.46 15.16
N ASP A 19 20.29 -13.68 14.52
CA ASP A 19 20.42 -14.65 13.42
C ASP A 19 20.10 -16.07 13.89
N ASN A 20 20.62 -16.47 15.06
CA ASN A 20 20.31 -17.75 15.68
C ASN A 20 18.82 -17.89 16.01
N ALA A 21 18.19 -16.82 16.50
CA ALA A 21 16.75 -16.83 16.81
C ALA A 21 15.90 -16.95 15.54
N MET A 22 16.28 -16.26 14.45
CA MET A 22 15.62 -16.33 13.15
C MET A 22 15.70 -17.73 12.55
N GLU A 23 16.89 -18.34 12.59
CA GLU A 23 17.10 -19.71 12.12
C GLU A 23 16.32 -20.72 12.96
N LEU A 24 16.29 -20.55 14.29
CA LEU A 24 15.50 -21.39 15.18
C LEU A 24 14.00 -21.30 14.86
N VAL A 25 13.46 -20.09 14.71
CA VAL A 25 12.04 -19.88 14.35
C VAL A 25 11.74 -20.55 13.01
N LYS A 26 12.59 -20.34 11.99
CA LYS A 26 12.44 -21.00 10.68
C LYS A 26 12.39 -22.53 10.83
N ASN A 27 13.38 -23.11 11.51
CA ASN A 27 13.47 -24.55 11.71
C ASN A 27 12.27 -25.12 12.47
N MET A 28 11.78 -24.42 13.49
CA MET A 28 10.59 -24.80 14.25
C MET A 28 9.31 -24.72 13.40
N THR A 29 9.16 -23.67 12.59
CA THR A 29 8.03 -23.52 11.66
C THR A 29 8.02 -24.61 10.59
N GLU A 30 9.18 -25.04 10.11
CA GLU A 30 9.28 -26.09 9.09
C GLU A 30 9.06 -27.50 9.67
N ARG A 31 9.59 -27.78 10.86
CA ARG A 31 9.61 -29.14 11.43
C ARG A 31 8.43 -29.46 12.35
N ILE A 32 7.77 -28.45 12.93
CA ILE A 32 6.74 -28.64 13.95
C ILE A 32 5.42 -28.03 13.46
N PRO A 33 4.49 -28.84 12.92
CA PRO A 33 3.21 -28.34 12.39
C PRO A 33 2.36 -27.58 13.42
N GLN A 34 2.39 -28.01 14.69
CA GLN A 34 1.67 -27.33 15.77
C GLN A 34 2.20 -25.91 16.02
N PHE A 35 3.53 -25.74 16.04
CA PHE A 35 4.15 -24.43 16.17
C PHE A 35 3.78 -23.53 14.98
N LYS A 36 3.88 -24.06 13.76
CA LYS A 36 3.44 -23.35 12.55
C LYS A 36 2.00 -22.87 12.64
N SER A 37 1.07 -23.76 13.03
CA SER A 37 -0.35 -23.41 13.16
C SER A 37 -0.59 -22.29 14.15
N VAL A 38 0.05 -22.32 15.33
CA VAL A 38 -0.07 -21.28 16.35
C VAL A 38 0.48 -19.95 15.84
N VAL A 39 1.65 -19.97 15.19
CA VAL A 39 2.25 -18.74 14.61
C VAL A 39 1.34 -18.15 13.53
N GLU A 40 0.81 -18.98 12.63
CA GLU A 40 -0.10 -18.52 11.58
C GLU A 40 -1.42 -17.97 12.13
N GLU A 41 -1.96 -18.57 13.19
CA GLU A 41 -3.16 -18.07 13.87
C GLU A 41 -2.93 -16.69 14.50
N ILE A 42 -1.81 -16.52 15.20
CA ILE A 42 -1.45 -15.23 15.83
C ILE A 42 -1.22 -14.16 14.75
N GLN A 43 -0.48 -14.48 13.68
CA GLN A 43 -0.19 -13.52 12.60
C GLN A 43 -1.43 -13.01 11.86
N LYS A 44 -2.54 -13.77 11.86
CA LYS A 44 -3.83 -13.35 11.27
C LYS A 44 -4.56 -12.30 12.11
N GLN A 45 -4.15 -12.08 13.36
CA GLN A 45 -4.80 -11.08 14.21
C GLN A 45 -4.53 -9.67 13.67
N LYS A 46 -5.54 -8.80 13.73
CA LYS A 46 -5.44 -7.41 13.25
C LYS A 46 -4.27 -6.64 13.90
N ILE A 47 -3.94 -6.95 15.15
CA ILE A 47 -2.84 -6.30 15.89
C ILE A 47 -1.46 -6.55 15.26
N CYS A 48 -1.30 -7.67 14.53
CA CYS A 48 -0.05 -8.02 13.86
C CYS A 48 0.17 -7.27 12.54
N GLY A 49 -0.82 -6.52 12.04
CA GLY A 49 -0.68 -5.66 10.85
C GLY A 49 -0.30 -6.41 9.56
N SER A 50 -0.66 -7.69 9.46
CA SER A 50 -0.25 -8.60 8.37
C SER A 50 1.27 -8.70 8.22
N LEU A 51 2.00 -8.68 9.35
CA LEU A 51 3.45 -8.87 9.41
C LEU A 51 3.75 -10.23 10.04
N THR A 52 4.77 -10.91 9.51
CA THR A 52 5.25 -12.18 10.07
C THR A 52 5.94 -12.00 11.42
N LEU A 53 6.04 -13.07 12.21
CA LEU A 53 6.78 -13.09 13.47
C LEU A 53 8.23 -12.62 13.27
N GLN A 54 8.88 -13.10 12.21
CA GLN A 54 10.23 -12.69 11.84
C GLN A 54 10.35 -11.18 11.60
N HIS A 55 9.32 -10.57 11.02
CA HIS A 55 9.30 -9.13 10.81
C HIS A 55 9.16 -8.36 12.14
N HIS A 56 8.29 -8.82 13.03
CA HIS A 56 8.17 -8.25 14.38
C HIS A 56 9.46 -8.39 15.20
N MET A 57 10.18 -9.50 15.04
CA MET A 57 11.50 -9.69 15.66
C MET A 57 12.53 -8.68 15.13
N LEU A 58 12.38 -8.19 13.90
CA LEU A 58 13.32 -7.26 13.30
C LEU A 58 13.12 -5.81 13.77
N GLU A 59 11.91 -5.42 14.21
CA GLU A 59 11.62 -4.04 14.62
C GLU A 59 12.56 -3.48 15.72
N PRO A 60 12.92 -4.23 16.78
CA PRO A 60 13.90 -3.78 17.77
C PRO A 60 15.29 -3.49 17.17
N VAL A 61 15.71 -4.27 16.18
CA VAL A 61 16.98 -4.06 15.47
C VAL A 61 16.94 -2.73 14.71
N GLN A 62 15.87 -2.48 13.96
CA GLN A 62 15.70 -1.28 13.15
C GLN A 62 15.46 0.00 13.97
N ARG A 63 15.04 -0.13 15.23
CA ARG A 63 14.71 1.00 16.12
C ARG A 63 15.89 1.94 16.33
N ILE A 64 17.09 1.39 16.49
CA ILE A 64 18.32 2.15 16.80
C ILE A 64 18.80 2.99 15.60
N PRO A 65 18.97 2.41 14.38
CA PRO A 65 19.22 3.19 13.16
C PRO A 65 18.19 4.30 12.93
N ARG A 66 16.91 4.02 13.18
CA ARG A 66 15.84 5.01 13.03
C ARG A 66 16.01 6.21 13.96
N TYR A 67 16.43 6.02 15.21
CA TYR A 67 16.74 7.14 16.11
C TYR A 67 17.90 8.00 15.60
N GLU A 68 18.90 7.38 14.98
CA GLU A 68 20.01 8.11 14.37
C GLU A 68 19.53 8.98 13.20
N MET A 69 18.74 8.42 12.29
CA MET A 69 18.16 9.14 11.16
C MET A 69 17.26 10.30 11.62
N LEU A 70 16.38 10.05 12.60
CA LEU A 70 15.50 11.07 13.16
C LEU A 70 16.30 12.21 13.81
N LEU A 71 17.39 11.91 14.52
CA LEU A 71 18.26 12.93 15.11
C LEU A 71 19.05 13.72 14.05
N LYS A 72 19.52 13.06 12.97
CA LYS A 72 20.15 13.74 11.82
C LYS A 72 19.16 14.68 11.14
N ASP A 73 17.95 14.23 10.89
CA ASP A 73 16.90 15.04 10.26
C ASP A 73 16.44 16.18 11.16
N TYR A 74 16.35 15.95 12.48
CA TYR A 74 16.07 16.99 13.47
C TYR A 74 17.13 18.11 13.40
N LEU A 75 18.42 17.72 13.41
CA LEU A 75 19.54 18.66 13.29
C LEU A 75 19.55 19.43 11.97
N ARG A 76 19.13 18.80 10.87
CA ARG A 76 19.04 19.46 9.54
C ARG A 76 17.93 20.52 9.51
N LYS A 77 16.84 20.32 10.25
CA LYS A 77 15.66 21.20 10.27
C LYS A 77 15.71 22.28 11.35
N LEU A 78 16.64 22.18 12.29
CA LEU A 78 16.84 23.16 13.36
C LEU A 78 17.50 24.44 12.83
N PRO A 79 17.02 25.64 13.24
CA PRO A 79 17.75 26.89 13.03
C PRO A 79 19.12 26.83 13.71
N ALA A 80 20.12 27.49 13.10
CA ALA A 80 21.51 27.49 13.59
C ALA A 80 21.64 28.06 15.02
N ASP A 81 20.74 28.95 15.41
CA ASP A 81 20.74 29.65 16.71
C ASP A 81 19.94 28.91 17.78
N SER A 82 19.44 27.71 17.47
CA SER A 82 18.64 26.93 18.42
C SER A 82 19.49 26.40 19.57
N LEU A 83 19.01 26.64 20.79
CA LEU A 83 19.55 26.08 22.03
C LEU A 83 19.63 24.53 21.98
N ASP A 84 18.73 23.90 21.23
CA ASP A 84 18.65 22.45 21.07
C ASP A 84 19.72 21.86 20.15
N TRP A 85 20.37 22.67 19.31
CA TRP A 85 21.27 22.17 18.27
C TRP A 85 22.48 21.46 18.87
N ASN A 86 23.13 22.09 19.87
CA ASN A 86 24.29 21.53 20.57
C ASN A 86 23.91 20.24 21.33
N ASP A 87 22.73 20.24 21.94
CA ASP A 87 22.22 19.10 22.68
C ASP A 87 21.90 17.92 21.75
N ALA A 88 21.17 18.14 20.66
CA ALA A 88 20.86 17.13 19.66
C ALA A 88 22.14 16.56 19.02
N LYS A 89 23.14 17.40 18.73
CA LYS A 89 24.44 16.97 18.18
C LYS A 89 25.21 16.08 19.17
N LYS A 90 25.22 16.43 20.46
CA LYS A 90 25.83 15.63 21.52
C LYS A 90 25.11 14.30 21.75
N LYS A 91 23.78 14.27 21.57
CA LYS A 91 22.98 13.03 21.65
C LYS A 91 23.28 12.12 20.45
N LEU A 92 23.37 12.68 19.25
CA LEU A 92 23.73 11.95 18.04
C LEU A 92 25.14 11.36 18.10
N SER A 93 26.14 12.12 18.56
CA SER A 93 27.52 11.61 18.68
C SER A 93 27.65 10.48 19.69
N LYS A 94 26.92 10.56 20.82
CA LYS A 94 26.86 9.47 21.81
C LYS A 94 26.14 8.23 21.27
N LEU A 95 25.06 8.41 20.50
CA LEU A 95 24.34 7.31 19.85
C LEU A 95 25.25 6.63 18.82
N LYS A 96 25.89 7.39 17.94
CA LYS A 96 26.88 6.90 16.96
C LYS A 96 28.04 6.16 17.62
N GLY A 97 28.65 6.73 18.66
CA GLY A 97 29.77 6.09 19.37
C GLY A 97 29.39 4.75 20.01
N ARG A 98 28.13 4.58 20.43
CA ARG A 98 27.60 3.31 20.94
C ARG A 98 27.17 2.35 19.83
N MET A 99 26.69 2.87 18.72
CA MET A 99 26.24 2.09 17.56
C MET A 99 27.41 1.54 16.73
N LYS A 100 28.58 2.20 16.77
CA LYS A 100 29.84 1.74 16.16
C LYS A 100 30.26 0.34 16.61
N ILE A 101 29.77 -0.12 17.76
CA ILE A 101 29.98 -1.47 18.29
C ILE A 101 29.21 -2.53 17.46
N TYR A 102 28.14 -2.14 16.77
CA TYR A 102 27.20 -3.02 16.07
C TYR A 102 27.14 -2.72 14.56
N GLU A 103 28.04 -1.88 14.04
CA GLU A 103 28.00 -1.33 12.68
C GLU A 103 28.07 -2.44 11.61
N VAL A 104 28.85 -3.50 11.88
CA VAL A 104 29.02 -4.66 10.98
C VAL A 104 27.81 -5.61 11.05
N GLU A 105 27.17 -5.73 12.21
CA GLU A 105 26.02 -6.63 12.42
C GLU A 105 24.73 -6.05 11.85
N MET A 106 24.62 -4.73 11.70
CA MET A 106 23.42 -4.09 11.13
C MET A 106 23.36 -4.14 9.59
N GLU A 107 24.51 -4.23 8.91
CA GLU A 107 24.57 -4.26 7.43
C GLU A 107 24.04 -5.60 6.88
N SER A 108 24.30 -6.72 7.56
CA SER A 108 23.69 -8.02 7.23
C SER A 108 22.17 -8.05 7.51
N LEU A 109 21.71 -7.29 8.51
CA LEU A 109 20.30 -7.20 8.89
C LEU A 109 19.46 -6.37 7.91
N GLU A 110 20.08 -5.50 7.11
CA GLU A 110 19.40 -4.78 6.02
C GLU A 110 18.98 -5.71 4.88
N ILE A 111 19.79 -6.73 4.58
CA ILE A 111 19.44 -7.79 3.62
C ILE A 111 18.26 -8.61 4.14
N ILE A 112 18.29 -8.98 5.43
CA ILE A 112 17.19 -9.72 6.09
C ILE A 112 15.92 -8.86 6.15
N SER A 113 16.05 -7.57 6.43
CA SER A 113 14.97 -6.59 6.38
C SER A 113 14.30 -6.52 5.02
N THR A 114 15.10 -6.42 3.96
CA THR A 114 14.62 -6.35 2.59
C THR A 114 13.93 -7.65 2.20
N ALA A 115 14.51 -8.80 2.53
CA ALA A 115 13.92 -10.12 2.29
C ALA A 115 12.61 -10.33 3.07
N ALA A 116 12.55 -9.93 4.34
CA ALA A 116 11.34 -10.01 5.16
C ALA A 116 10.25 -9.06 4.66
N SER A 117 10.61 -7.85 4.22
CA SER A 117 9.67 -6.87 3.67
C SER A 117 9.11 -7.33 2.33
N HIS A 118 9.95 -7.89 1.45
CA HIS A 118 9.51 -8.54 0.22
C HIS A 118 8.57 -9.72 0.51
N SER A 119 8.91 -10.56 1.48
CA SER A 119 8.07 -11.70 1.89
C SER A 119 6.70 -11.25 2.41
N ASN A 120 6.64 -10.21 3.25
CA ASN A 120 5.38 -9.65 3.73
C ASN A 120 4.55 -9.01 2.60
N SER A 121 5.21 -8.30 1.67
CA SER A 121 4.51 -7.75 0.50
C SER A 121 3.91 -8.85 -0.39
N ALA A 122 4.61 -9.99 -0.51
CA ALA A 122 4.12 -11.15 -1.23
C ALA A 122 2.93 -11.82 -0.51
N ILE A 123 2.98 -11.94 0.83
CA ILE A 123 1.86 -12.44 1.64
C ILE A 123 0.64 -11.54 1.46
N ARG A 124 0.78 -10.22 1.57
CA ARG A 124 -0.35 -9.28 1.35
C ARG A 124 -0.93 -9.39 -0.04
N LYS A 125 -0.09 -9.51 -1.07
CA LYS A 125 -0.53 -9.74 -2.46
C LYS A 125 -1.29 -11.07 -2.60
N MET A 126 -0.84 -12.12 -1.92
CA MET A 126 -1.52 -13.42 -1.90
C MET A 126 -2.89 -13.33 -1.21
N GLU A 127 -2.98 -12.65 -0.06
CA GLU A 127 -4.24 -12.43 0.65
C GLU A 127 -5.22 -11.62 -0.19
N ASN A 128 -4.74 -10.54 -0.84
CA ASN A 128 -5.55 -9.75 -1.76
C ASN A 128 -6.04 -10.61 -2.94
N LEU A 129 -5.15 -11.37 -3.58
CA LEU A 129 -5.52 -12.26 -4.70
C LEU A 129 -6.58 -13.29 -4.26
N LYS A 130 -6.43 -13.88 -3.08
CA LYS A 130 -7.41 -14.82 -2.53
C LYS A 130 -8.79 -14.15 -2.38
N LYS A 131 -8.83 -12.94 -1.81
CA LYS A 131 -10.09 -12.19 -1.67
C LYS A 131 -10.70 -11.82 -3.03
N LEU A 132 -9.89 -11.44 -4.02
CA LEU A 132 -10.36 -11.19 -5.39
C LEU A 132 -10.94 -12.44 -6.04
N LEU A 133 -10.33 -13.61 -5.84
CA LEU A 133 -10.84 -14.89 -6.35
C LEU A 133 -12.17 -15.28 -5.69
N GLU A 134 -12.31 -15.08 -4.38
CA GLU A 134 -13.58 -15.28 -3.67
C GLU A 134 -14.69 -14.39 -4.26
N ILE A 135 -14.40 -13.12 -4.53
CA ILE A 135 -15.37 -12.21 -5.17
C ILE A 135 -15.65 -12.62 -6.62
N TYR A 136 -14.63 -13.00 -7.38
CA TYR A 136 -14.79 -13.45 -8.76
C TYR A 136 -15.72 -14.65 -8.86
N GLU A 137 -15.57 -15.60 -7.94
CA GLU A 137 -16.48 -16.74 -7.81
C GLU A 137 -17.89 -16.29 -7.40
N MET A 138 -18.03 -15.33 -6.47
CA MET A 138 -19.33 -14.75 -6.10
C MET A 138 -20.04 -14.07 -7.28
N LEU A 139 -19.28 -13.47 -8.20
CA LEU A 139 -19.80 -12.78 -9.38
C LEU A 139 -20.08 -13.72 -10.58
N GLY A 140 -19.84 -15.03 -10.43
CA GLY A 140 -20.10 -16.02 -11.47
C GLY A 140 -19.03 -16.09 -12.56
N GLU A 141 -17.80 -15.65 -12.28
CA GLU A 141 -16.63 -15.79 -13.16
C GLU A 141 -16.72 -15.03 -14.49
N GLU A 142 -17.62 -14.05 -14.62
CA GLU A 142 -17.80 -13.27 -15.85
C GLU A 142 -17.04 -11.93 -15.83
N GLU A 143 -16.63 -11.46 -14.65
CA GLU A 143 -16.14 -10.10 -14.43
C GLU A 143 -14.61 -10.05 -14.27
N ASP A 144 -13.93 -9.24 -15.08
CA ASP A 144 -12.49 -9.05 -14.98
C ASP A 144 -12.11 -8.15 -13.79
N ILE A 145 -12.14 -8.75 -12.60
CA ILE A 145 -11.76 -8.12 -11.33
C ILE A 145 -10.47 -8.69 -10.74
N VAL A 146 -9.95 -9.80 -11.30
CA VAL A 146 -8.74 -10.50 -10.84
C VAL A 146 -7.50 -9.81 -11.39
N ASN A 147 -7.34 -8.54 -11.03
CA ASN A 147 -6.15 -7.75 -11.33
C ASN A 147 -5.39 -7.50 -10.01
N PRO A 148 -4.07 -7.78 -9.93
CA PRO A 148 -3.28 -7.53 -8.72
C PRO A 148 -3.30 -6.07 -8.22
N SER A 149 -3.71 -5.12 -9.06
CA SER A 149 -3.84 -3.70 -8.72
C SER A 149 -5.20 -3.35 -8.09
N ASN A 150 -6.19 -4.25 -8.16
CA ASN A 150 -7.48 -4.06 -7.52
C ASN A 150 -7.37 -4.42 -6.03
N GLU A 151 -7.89 -3.57 -5.17
CA GLU A 151 -7.97 -3.80 -3.72
C GLU A 151 -9.40 -3.52 -3.26
N LEU A 152 -10.00 -4.45 -2.52
CA LEU A 152 -11.34 -4.27 -1.96
C LEU A 152 -11.26 -3.29 -0.77
N ILE A 153 -12.09 -2.26 -0.80
CA ILE A 153 -12.18 -1.23 0.25
C ILE A 153 -13.36 -1.50 1.19
N LYS A 154 -14.55 -1.76 0.64
CA LYS A 154 -15.77 -2.06 1.41
C LYS A 154 -16.73 -2.91 0.57
N GLU A 155 -17.45 -3.80 1.22
CA GLU A 155 -18.53 -4.58 0.61
C GLU A 155 -19.75 -4.60 1.55
N GLY A 156 -20.96 -4.70 0.99
CA GLY A 156 -22.16 -4.76 1.82
C GLY A 156 -23.47 -4.63 1.08
N GLN A 157 -24.56 -4.91 1.80
CA GLN A 157 -25.93 -4.76 1.32
C GLN A 157 -26.33 -3.29 1.28
N ILE A 158 -27.14 -2.93 0.29
CA ILE A 158 -27.68 -1.58 0.12
C ILE A 158 -29.07 -1.67 -0.51
N LEU A 159 -29.94 -0.72 -0.24
CA LEU A 159 -31.19 -0.55 -0.99
C LEU A 159 -30.98 0.45 -2.12
N LYS A 160 -31.45 0.13 -3.33
CA LYS A 160 -31.46 1.06 -4.46
C LYS A 160 -32.87 1.59 -4.66
N LEU A 161 -33.01 2.92 -4.65
CA LEU A 161 -34.28 3.58 -4.88
C LEU A 161 -34.52 3.80 -6.38
N ALA A 162 -35.72 3.48 -6.84
CA ALA A 162 -36.12 3.69 -8.22
C ALA A 162 -36.55 5.15 -8.45
N ALA A 163 -35.99 5.78 -9.49
CA ALA A 163 -36.22 7.20 -9.79
C ALA A 163 -37.67 7.55 -10.16
N ARG A 164 -38.53 6.57 -10.51
CA ARG A 164 -39.87 6.82 -11.07
C ARG A 164 -41.03 6.23 -10.27
N ASN A 165 -40.81 5.22 -9.45
CA ASN A 165 -41.90 4.49 -8.78
C ASN A 165 -41.60 4.18 -7.31
N THR A 166 -40.63 4.87 -6.72
CA THR A 166 -40.26 4.82 -5.30
C THR A 166 -39.97 3.44 -4.72
N SER A 167 -39.86 2.40 -5.56
CA SER A 167 -39.54 1.06 -5.10
C SER A 167 -38.08 0.97 -4.63
N ALA A 168 -37.89 0.44 -3.42
CA ALA A 168 -36.59 0.08 -2.88
C ALA A 168 -36.26 -1.37 -3.25
N GLN A 169 -35.07 -1.60 -3.80
CA GLN A 169 -34.66 -2.93 -4.24
C GLN A 169 -33.33 -3.33 -3.59
N GLU A 170 -33.26 -4.53 -3.03
CA GLU A 170 -32.05 -5.06 -2.40
C GLU A 170 -30.92 -5.27 -3.40
N ARG A 171 -29.74 -4.77 -3.04
CA ARG A 171 -28.53 -4.78 -3.85
C ARG A 171 -27.32 -5.05 -2.98
N TYR A 172 -26.22 -5.34 -3.64
CA TYR A 172 -24.94 -5.54 -3.00
C TYR A 172 -23.87 -4.71 -3.72
N LEU A 173 -23.01 -4.07 -2.94
CA LEU A 173 -21.93 -3.24 -3.45
C LEU A 173 -20.58 -3.90 -3.16
N PHE A 174 -19.67 -3.84 -4.14
CA PHE A 174 -18.24 -4.06 -3.93
C PHE A 174 -17.51 -2.79 -4.33
N LEU A 175 -16.95 -2.07 -3.36
CA LEU A 175 -16.11 -0.90 -3.59
C LEU A 175 -14.65 -1.34 -3.64
N PHE A 176 -14.04 -1.14 -4.80
CA PHE A 176 -12.61 -1.30 -5.02
C PHE A 176 -11.91 0.06 -5.14
N ASN A 177 -10.59 0.05 -5.02
CA ASN A 177 -9.73 1.23 -5.12
C ASN A 177 -9.79 2.00 -6.47
N ASN A 178 -10.46 1.47 -7.49
CA ASN A 178 -10.60 2.04 -8.84
C ASN A 178 -12.03 1.96 -9.40
N MET A 179 -12.96 1.24 -8.77
CA MET A 179 -14.35 1.09 -9.23
C MET A 179 -15.31 0.70 -8.11
N LEU A 180 -16.58 1.01 -8.27
CA LEU A 180 -17.69 0.49 -7.49
C LEU A 180 -18.53 -0.44 -8.37
N LEU A 181 -18.71 -1.69 -7.93
CA LEU A 181 -19.61 -2.65 -8.56
C LEU A 181 -20.96 -2.62 -7.87
N TYR A 182 -22.01 -2.42 -8.66
CA TYR A 182 -23.39 -2.47 -8.22
C TYR A 182 -24.03 -3.76 -8.70
N CYS A 183 -24.40 -4.62 -7.75
CA CYS A 183 -24.77 -6.00 -8.02
C CYS A 183 -26.18 -6.34 -7.54
N VAL A 184 -26.81 -7.30 -8.22
CA VAL A 184 -28.10 -7.89 -7.85
C VAL A 184 -27.86 -9.29 -7.28
N PRO A 185 -28.47 -9.64 -6.13
CA PRO A 185 -28.43 -11.01 -5.61
C PRO A 185 -29.01 -12.00 -6.61
N ARG A 186 -28.32 -13.12 -6.81
CA ARG A 186 -28.77 -14.24 -7.62
C ARG A 186 -29.00 -15.43 -6.70
N PHE A 187 -30.13 -16.12 -6.89
CA PHE A 187 -30.38 -17.36 -6.17
C PHE A 187 -29.28 -18.38 -6.49
N SER A 188 -28.69 -18.95 -5.43
CA SER A 188 -27.69 -19.99 -5.51
C SER A 188 -27.95 -21.00 -4.39
N LEU A 189 -27.72 -22.28 -4.70
CA LEU A 189 -27.74 -23.36 -3.71
C LEU A 189 -26.47 -23.37 -2.85
N VAL A 190 -25.41 -22.71 -3.31
CA VAL A 190 -24.10 -22.67 -2.67
C VAL A 190 -23.65 -21.22 -2.53
N GLY A 191 -23.70 -20.71 -1.30
CA GLY A 191 -23.25 -19.37 -0.94
C GLY A 191 -24.03 -18.23 -1.59
N SER A 192 -23.61 -17.00 -1.32
CA SER A 192 -24.16 -15.79 -1.95
C SER A 192 -23.54 -15.61 -3.34
N LYS A 193 -24.39 -15.51 -4.36
CA LYS A 193 -23.96 -15.18 -5.73
C LYS A 193 -24.61 -13.87 -6.17
N PHE A 194 -23.90 -13.10 -6.99
CA PHE A 194 -24.36 -11.79 -7.45
C PHE A 194 -24.10 -11.63 -8.94
N THR A 195 -24.90 -10.79 -9.59
CA THR A 195 -24.69 -10.36 -10.98
C THR A 195 -24.43 -8.86 -11.02
N VAL A 196 -23.35 -8.44 -11.66
CA VAL A 196 -23.02 -7.03 -11.83
C VAL A 196 -24.03 -6.40 -12.79
N ARG A 197 -24.65 -5.29 -12.38
CA ARG A 197 -25.59 -4.52 -13.22
C ARG A 197 -24.99 -3.22 -13.74
N THR A 198 -24.12 -2.62 -12.94
CA THR A 198 -23.44 -1.37 -13.30
C THR A 198 -22.06 -1.39 -12.65
N ARG A 199 -21.05 -1.01 -13.43
CA ARG A 199 -19.70 -0.67 -12.95
C ARG A 199 -19.57 0.84 -12.98
N VAL A 200 -19.24 1.44 -11.84
CA VAL A 200 -19.01 2.88 -11.73
C VAL A 200 -17.53 3.10 -11.47
N GLY A 201 -16.81 3.66 -12.44
CA GLY A 201 -15.41 4.04 -12.25
C GLY A 201 -15.28 5.15 -11.20
N ILE A 202 -14.20 5.12 -10.41
CA ILE A 202 -13.91 6.18 -9.42
C ILE A 202 -13.58 7.50 -10.12
N ASP A 203 -13.02 7.45 -11.33
CA ASP A 203 -12.74 8.64 -12.13
C ASP A 203 -14.02 9.41 -12.49
N GLY A 204 -14.13 10.62 -11.95
CA GLY A 204 -15.32 11.48 -12.10
C GLY A 204 -16.52 11.06 -11.26
N MET A 205 -16.34 10.14 -10.30
CA MET A 205 -17.38 9.79 -9.33
C MET A 205 -17.69 10.98 -8.41
N LYS A 206 -18.97 11.20 -8.14
CA LYS A 206 -19.45 12.21 -7.18
C LYS A 206 -20.42 11.60 -6.19
N ILE A 207 -20.28 11.99 -4.93
CA ILE A 207 -21.13 11.56 -3.83
C ILE A 207 -21.92 12.79 -3.37
N LEU A 208 -23.23 12.62 -3.21
CA LEU A 208 -24.11 13.65 -2.68
C LEU A 208 -24.98 13.02 -1.61
N GLU A 209 -24.97 13.61 -0.41
CA GLU A 209 -25.97 13.26 0.59
C GLU A 209 -27.34 13.74 0.14
N THR A 210 -28.33 12.87 0.28
CA THR A 210 -29.71 13.18 -0.06
C THR A 210 -30.57 13.00 1.18
N HIS A 211 -31.69 13.72 1.19
CA HIS A 211 -32.70 13.57 2.22
C HIS A 211 -34.00 13.20 1.55
N ASN A 212 -34.59 12.09 1.97
CA ASN A 212 -35.87 11.61 1.48
C ASN A 212 -36.77 11.36 2.71
N GLU A 213 -37.95 11.98 2.70
CA GLU A 213 -38.90 11.92 3.82
C GLU A 213 -39.43 10.52 4.07
N GLU A 214 -39.53 9.70 3.02
CA GLU A 214 -40.04 8.32 3.09
C GLU A 214 -38.91 7.30 3.32
N TYR A 215 -37.68 7.64 2.90
CA TYR A 215 -36.50 6.77 3.00
C TYR A 215 -35.32 7.48 3.69
N PRO A 216 -35.09 7.24 4.99
CA PRO A 216 -33.95 7.82 5.69
C PRO A 216 -32.62 7.22 5.21
N HIS A 217 -31.52 7.86 5.59
CA HIS A 217 -30.14 7.39 5.33
C HIS A 217 -29.81 7.23 3.84
N THR A 218 -30.29 8.17 3.04
CA THR A 218 -30.11 8.19 1.59
C THR A 218 -28.88 8.97 1.16
N PHE A 219 -28.26 8.51 0.08
CA PHE A 219 -27.18 9.20 -0.59
C PHE A 219 -27.12 8.78 -2.06
N GLN A 220 -26.49 9.61 -2.86
CA GLN A 220 -26.41 9.45 -4.29
C GLN A 220 -24.97 9.26 -4.74
N VAL A 221 -24.73 8.25 -5.58
CA VAL A 221 -23.45 8.00 -6.24
C VAL A 221 -23.62 8.23 -7.73
N SER A 222 -22.96 9.26 -8.26
CA SER A 222 -22.98 9.60 -9.68
C SER A 222 -21.66 9.23 -10.34
N GLY A 223 -21.71 8.40 -11.37
CA GLY A 223 -20.60 8.19 -12.30
C GLY A 223 -20.78 8.95 -13.62
N LYS A 224 -19.92 8.66 -14.60
CA LYS A 224 -20.00 9.27 -15.94
C LYS A 224 -21.29 8.91 -16.70
N GLU A 225 -21.77 7.68 -16.52
CA GLU A 225 -22.88 7.14 -17.32
C GLU A 225 -24.20 7.03 -16.55
N ARG A 226 -24.13 6.87 -15.22
CA ARG A 226 -25.30 6.58 -14.38
C ARG A 226 -25.17 7.18 -13.00
N THR A 227 -26.32 7.51 -12.44
CA THR A 227 -26.49 7.94 -11.05
C THR A 227 -27.35 6.94 -10.30
N LEU A 228 -26.90 6.55 -9.11
CA LEU A 228 -27.55 5.59 -8.22
C LEU A 228 -28.03 6.31 -6.97
N GLU A 229 -29.33 6.25 -6.69
CA GLU A 229 -29.91 6.65 -5.41
C GLU A 229 -29.92 5.44 -4.48
N LEU A 230 -29.20 5.54 -3.37
CA LEU A 230 -28.94 4.44 -2.45
C LEU A 230 -29.43 4.78 -1.05
N GLN A 231 -29.88 3.76 -0.33
CA GLN A 231 -30.29 3.83 1.06
C GLN A 231 -29.47 2.83 1.87
N ALA A 232 -28.80 3.32 2.91
CA ALA A 232 -28.10 2.50 3.89
C ALA A 232 -29.04 1.94 4.96
N SER A 233 -28.57 0.93 5.69
CA SER A 233 -29.36 0.27 6.74
C SER A 233 -29.52 1.13 8.01
N SER A 234 -28.60 2.07 8.23
CA SER A 234 -28.56 2.98 9.38
C SER A 234 -27.78 4.25 9.05
N GLU A 235 -27.87 5.29 9.89
CA GLU A 235 -27.05 6.50 9.72
C GLU A 235 -25.55 6.20 9.79
N GLN A 236 -25.14 5.32 10.71
CA GLN A 236 -23.74 4.90 10.81
C GLN A 236 -23.27 4.20 9.53
N ASP A 237 -24.08 3.29 8.99
CA ASP A 237 -23.75 2.58 7.75
C ASP A 237 -23.66 3.54 6.56
N LYS A 238 -24.54 4.55 6.49
CA LYS A 238 -24.46 5.66 5.52
C LYS A 238 -23.15 6.43 5.65
N GLU A 239 -22.79 6.85 6.86
CA GLU A 239 -21.55 7.59 7.12
C GLU A 239 -20.32 6.77 6.72
N GLU A 240 -20.30 5.47 7.06
CA GLU A 240 -19.20 4.56 6.67
C GLU A 240 -19.09 4.39 5.15
N TRP A 241 -20.21 4.27 4.44
CA TRP A 241 -20.21 4.19 2.98
C TRP A 241 -19.71 5.47 2.32
N ILE A 242 -20.23 6.62 2.75
CA ILE A 242 -19.82 7.93 2.21
C ILE A 242 -18.34 8.16 2.47
N LYS A 243 -17.88 7.88 3.70
CA LYS A 243 -16.46 8.01 4.06
C LYS A 243 -15.57 7.11 3.20
N ALA A 244 -15.91 5.83 3.06
CA ALA A 244 -15.12 4.89 2.26
C ALA A 244 -15.06 5.31 0.78
N LEU A 245 -16.18 5.77 0.21
CA LEU A 245 -16.23 6.27 -1.16
C LEU A 245 -15.39 7.54 -1.32
N GLN A 246 -15.50 8.51 -0.41
CA GLN A 246 -14.77 9.77 -0.47
C GLN A 246 -13.26 9.55 -0.32
N GLU A 247 -12.83 8.75 0.65
CA GLU A 247 -11.42 8.39 0.84
C GLU A 247 -10.86 7.68 -0.40
N THR A 248 -11.66 6.85 -1.07
CA THR A 248 -11.26 6.17 -2.31
C THR A 248 -11.08 7.16 -3.46
N ILE A 249 -11.99 8.12 -3.63
CA ILE A 249 -11.89 9.19 -4.63
C ILE A 249 -10.65 10.05 -4.38
N ASP A 250 -10.43 10.47 -3.13
CA ASP A 250 -9.29 11.31 -2.77
C ASP A 250 -7.96 10.58 -2.99
N ALA A 251 -7.88 9.30 -2.59
CA ALA A 251 -6.70 8.47 -2.84
C ALA A 251 -6.46 8.20 -4.34
N PHE A 252 -7.51 8.16 -5.16
CA PHE A 252 -7.39 8.08 -6.61
C PHE A 252 -6.82 9.38 -7.20
N HIS A 253 -7.31 10.54 -6.78
CA HIS A 253 -6.80 11.84 -7.24
C HIS A 253 -5.35 12.07 -6.82
N GLN A 254 -4.98 11.79 -5.57
CA GLN A 254 -3.60 11.93 -5.10
C GLN A 254 -2.62 11.06 -5.89
N ARG A 255 -3.00 9.80 -6.20
CA ARG A 255 -2.19 8.91 -7.06
C ARG A 255 -2.08 9.43 -8.48
N HIS A 256 -3.15 10.00 -9.03
CA HIS A 256 -3.13 10.54 -10.39
C HIS A 256 -2.30 11.84 -10.48
N GLU A 257 -2.36 12.72 -9.48
CA GLU A 257 -1.55 13.95 -9.41
C GLU A 257 -0.07 13.65 -9.23
N THR A 258 0.28 12.71 -8.34
CA THR A 258 1.68 12.29 -8.16
C THR A 258 2.26 11.70 -9.44
N PHE A 259 1.48 10.91 -10.18
CA PHE A 259 1.87 10.40 -11.51
C PHE A 259 2.04 11.53 -12.54
N ARG A 260 1.09 12.47 -12.60
CA ARG A 260 1.15 13.61 -13.54
C ARG A 260 2.34 14.53 -13.25
N ASN A 261 2.65 14.76 -11.97
CA ASN A 261 3.82 15.54 -11.53
C ASN A 261 5.14 14.81 -11.80
N ALA A 262 5.18 13.48 -11.71
CA ALA A 262 6.36 12.70 -12.09
C ALA A 262 6.65 12.80 -13.60
N ILE A 263 5.61 12.75 -14.44
CA ILE A 263 5.74 12.94 -15.89
C ILE A 263 6.14 14.38 -16.24
N ALA A 264 5.55 15.37 -15.58
CA ALA A 264 5.92 16.77 -15.78
C ALA A 264 7.38 17.05 -15.43
N LYS A 265 7.89 16.42 -14.36
CA LYS A 265 9.32 16.50 -13.99
C LYS A 265 10.24 15.79 -14.98
N ASP A 266 9.82 14.68 -15.58
CA ASP A 266 10.62 13.97 -16.59
C ASP A 266 10.72 14.76 -17.91
N ASN A 267 9.67 15.51 -18.26
CA ASN A 267 9.68 16.38 -19.44
C ASN A 267 10.51 17.67 -19.27
N ASP A 268 10.76 18.12 -18.03
CA ASP A 268 11.61 19.29 -17.72
C ASP A 268 13.12 18.93 -17.71
N ILE A 269 13.45 17.64 -17.83
CA ILE A 269 14.83 17.13 -17.98
C ILE A 269 15.10 16.86 -19.47
N HIS A 270 14.79 17.83 -20.33
CA HIS A 270 15.43 17.94 -21.64
C HIS A 270 16.72 18.76 -21.49
N SER A 271 17.71 18.19 -20.82
CA SER A 271 19.08 18.69 -20.81
C SER A 271 20.04 17.54 -21.09
N GLU A 272 20.97 17.80 -22.00
CA GLU A 272 21.88 16.87 -22.67
C GLU A 272 22.41 15.75 -21.75
N VAL A 273 22.22 14.50 -22.20
CA VAL A 273 22.76 13.32 -21.51
C VAL A 273 24.29 13.39 -21.57
N SER A 274 24.91 13.62 -20.40
CA SER A 274 26.37 13.59 -20.23
C SER A 274 26.94 12.26 -20.71
N THR A 275 28.07 12.31 -21.43
CA THR A 275 28.82 11.14 -21.92
C THR A 275 29.26 10.18 -20.81
N ALA A 276 29.19 10.59 -19.54
CA ALA A 276 29.51 9.77 -18.37
C ALA A 276 28.49 8.67 -18.03
N GLU A 277 27.31 8.64 -18.68
CA GLU A 277 26.27 7.62 -18.45
C GLU A 277 26.22 6.52 -19.53
N LEU A 278 27.09 6.57 -20.54
CA LEU A 278 27.20 5.53 -21.58
C LEU A 278 27.48 4.15 -20.93
N GLY A 279 26.58 3.20 -21.13
CA GLY A 279 26.68 1.82 -20.63
C GLY A 279 26.01 1.55 -19.28
N LYS A 280 25.46 2.54 -18.58
CA LYS A 280 24.75 2.34 -17.30
C LYS A 280 23.23 2.18 -17.44
N ARG A 281 22.65 2.65 -18.55
CA ARG A 281 21.21 2.55 -18.85
C ARG A 281 21.02 2.23 -20.34
N ALA A 282 20.03 1.39 -20.65
CA ALA A 282 19.68 1.11 -22.03
C ALA A 282 19.16 2.39 -22.72
N PRO A 283 19.63 2.71 -23.95
CA PRO A 283 19.18 3.89 -24.67
C PRO A 283 17.69 3.77 -25.01
N ARG A 284 17.03 4.92 -25.13
CA ARG A 284 15.62 4.99 -25.52
C ARG A 284 15.50 4.54 -26.98
N TRP A 285 14.57 3.64 -27.24
CA TRP A 285 14.30 3.15 -28.60
C TRP A 285 13.60 4.26 -29.39
N ILE A 286 14.25 4.72 -30.47
CA ILE A 286 13.72 5.74 -31.38
C ILE A 286 13.38 5.00 -32.68
N ARG A 287 12.26 5.36 -33.32
CA ARG A 287 11.86 4.74 -34.59
C ARG A 287 12.82 5.18 -35.69
N ASP A 288 13.18 4.28 -36.60
CA ASP A 288 14.24 4.50 -37.60
C ASP A 288 14.05 5.75 -38.48
N ASN A 289 12.79 6.15 -38.71
CA ASN A 289 12.43 7.35 -39.46
C ASN A 289 12.63 8.68 -38.71
N GLU A 290 12.95 8.62 -37.41
CA GLU A 290 13.23 9.78 -36.54
C GLU A 290 14.71 9.85 -36.14
N VAL A 291 15.55 8.92 -36.61
CA VAL A 291 16.98 8.86 -36.30
C VAL A 291 17.76 9.79 -37.24
N THR A 292 18.35 10.84 -36.68
CA THR A 292 19.17 11.81 -37.45
C THR A 292 20.68 11.55 -37.35
N MET A 293 21.15 10.90 -36.28
CA MET A 293 22.56 10.50 -36.10
C MET A 293 22.70 9.28 -35.16
N CYS A 294 23.72 8.45 -35.38
CA CYS A 294 24.08 7.35 -34.48
C CYS A 294 24.92 7.86 -33.30
N MET A 295 24.71 7.28 -32.10
CA MET A 295 25.38 7.68 -30.84
C MET A 295 26.91 7.51 -30.81
N ASN A 296 27.56 6.97 -31.85
CA ASN A 296 29.03 7.00 -31.96
C ASN A 296 29.56 6.68 -33.37
N ALA A 297 29.33 7.54 -34.36
CA ALA A 297 30.14 7.51 -35.58
C ALA A 297 30.21 8.88 -36.29
N ARG A 298 31.42 9.49 -36.32
CA ARG A 298 31.80 10.42 -37.39
C ARG A 298 32.38 9.62 -38.55
N VAL A 299 31.54 8.91 -39.31
CA VAL A 299 31.88 8.51 -40.69
C VAL A 299 30.58 8.42 -41.50
N PHE A 300 30.27 9.48 -42.25
CA PHE A 300 29.57 9.30 -43.51
C PHE A 300 30.60 8.79 -44.51
N GLN A 301 30.48 7.53 -44.92
CA GLN A 301 30.98 7.04 -46.19
C GLN A 301 30.30 5.71 -46.47
N CYS A 302 29.52 5.67 -47.55
CA CYS A 302 29.95 4.96 -48.74
C CYS A 302 28.98 5.20 -49.89
N THR A 303 29.57 5.63 -51.02
CA THR A 303 29.27 5.32 -52.44
C THR A 303 27.82 5.25 -52.90
#